data_AF-A0A958P984-F1
#
_entry.id   AF-A0A958P984-F1
#
_cell.length_a   1.000
_cell.length_b   1.000
_cell.length_c   1.000
_cell.angle_alpha   90.00
_cell.angle_beta   90.00
_cell.angle_gamma   90.00
#
_symmetry.space_group_name_H-M   'P 1'
#
loop_
_entity.id
_entity.type
_entity.pdbx_description
1 polymer ?
#
loop_
_entity_poly.entity_id
_entity_poly.type
_entity_poly.pdbx_seq_one_letter_code
_entity_poly.pdbx_strand_id
1 'polypeptide(L)' 'GGCPFAKGSSGNFATEDLVYLLRGLGFKGSVDLNALIEIRFWLEKLMKKKLPALVTRASSHGLFDLKFMGLSR' A
#
# COMPACT_ATOMS: atom_id res chain seq x y z
N GLY A 1 10.72 -3.18 5.89
CA GLY A 1 11.77 -4.16 6.23
C GLY A 1 11.34 -4.99 7.42
N GLY A 2 12.21 -5.82 8.00
CA GLY A 2 11.96 -6.52 9.27
C GLY A 2 12.59 -5.79 10.45
N CYS A 3 12.28 -6.19 11.68
CA CYS A 3 12.94 -5.69 12.89
C CYS A 3 14.23 -6.48 13.18
N PRO A 4 15.39 -5.83 13.42
CA PRO A 4 16.62 -6.53 13.76
C PRO A 4 16.58 -7.22 15.14
N PHE A 5 15.72 -6.72 16.05
CA PHE A 5 15.60 -7.24 17.41
C PHE A 5 14.50 -8.31 17.56
N ALA A 6 13.64 -8.49 16.56
CA ALA A 6 12.55 -9.46 16.57
C ALA A 6 12.53 -10.25 15.27
N LYS A 7 13.16 -11.44 15.31
CA LYS A 7 13.34 -12.29 14.12
C LYS A 7 11.99 -12.66 13.50
N GLY A 8 11.83 -12.32 12.22
CA GLY A 8 10.63 -12.64 11.45
C GLY A 8 9.48 -11.66 11.63
N SER A 9 9.60 -10.65 12.50
CA SER A 9 8.58 -9.62 12.61
C SER A 9 8.66 -8.61 11.47
N SER A 10 7.51 -8.04 11.13
CA SER A 10 7.44 -6.82 10.33
C SER A 10 8.21 -5.69 11.03
N GLY A 11 8.88 -4.85 10.24
CA GLY A 11 9.41 -3.57 10.71
C GLY A 11 8.35 -2.49 10.61
N ASN A 12 8.69 -1.35 10.02
CA ASN A 12 7.73 -0.26 9.78
C ASN A 12 6.48 -0.73 9.04
N PHE A 13 5.37 -0.06 9.35
CA PHE A 13 4.15 -0.13 8.55
C PHE A 13 4.41 0.33 7.10
N ALA A 14 3.67 -0.23 6.16
CA ALA A 14 3.74 0.18 4.77
C ALA A 14 3.02 1.52 4.59
N THR A 15 3.64 2.46 3.85
CA THR A 15 3.10 3.81 3.64
C THR A 15 1.76 3.76 2.91
N GLU A 16 1.59 2.84 1.96
CA GLU A 16 0.37 2.67 1.18
C GLU A 16 -0.81 2.28 2.06
N ASP A 17 -0.58 1.37 3.01
CA ASP A 17 -1.60 0.90 3.95
C ASP A 17 -2.05 2.04 4.87
N LEU A 18 -1.11 2.88 5.33
CA LEU A 18 -1.42 4.06 6.13
C LEU A 18 -2.20 5.11 5.32
N VAL A 19 -1.76 5.44 4.11
CA VAL A 19 -2.43 6.42 3.24
C VAL A 19 -3.84 5.95 2.89
N TYR A 20 -4.02 4.67 2.61
CA TYR A 20 -5.33 4.07 2.36
C TYR A 20 -6.25 4.20 3.58
N LEU A 21 -5.76 3.84 4.78
CA LEU A 21 -6.51 3.99 6.03
C LEU A 21 -6.93 5.45 6.25
N LEU A 22 -5.98 6.39 6.14
CA LEU A 22 -6.24 7.80 6.37
C LEU A 22 -7.27 8.36 5.39
N ARG A 23 -7.19 7.98 4.10
CA ARG A 23 -8.20 8.34 3.09
C ARG A 23 -9.59 7.83 3.48
N GLY A 24 -9.70 6.58 3.96
CA GLY A 24 -10.95 6.02 4.46
C GLY A 24 -11.53 6.75 5.69
N LEU A 25 -10.66 7.39 6.48
CA LEU A 25 -11.04 8.25 7.61
C LEU A 25 -11.32 9.71 7.21
N GLY A 26 -11.34 10.03 5.91
CA GLY A 26 -11.66 11.36 5.40
C GLY A 26 -10.46 12.30 5.27
N PHE A 27 -9.23 11.82 5.45
CA PHE A 27 -8.03 12.61 5.19
C PHE A 27 -7.85 12.88 3.69
N LYS A 28 -7.73 14.15 3.31
CA LYS A 28 -7.60 14.59 1.91
C LYS A 28 -6.18 15.03 1.54
N GLY A 29 -5.17 14.45 2.17
CA GLY A 29 -3.77 14.81 1.89
C GLY A 29 -3.39 14.62 0.41
N SER A 30 -2.28 15.23 0.02
CA SER A 30 -1.79 15.27 -1.38
C SER A 30 -1.02 14.02 -1.81
N VAL A 31 -0.88 13.01 -0.94
CA VAL A 31 -0.13 11.80 -1.26
C VAL A 31 -0.94 10.94 -2.23
N ASP A 32 -0.37 10.67 -3.41
CA ASP A 32 -0.98 9.83 -4.44
C ASP A 32 -0.74 8.34 -4.12
N LEU A 33 -1.83 7.63 -3.81
CA LEU A 33 -1.79 6.21 -3.49
C LEU A 33 -1.42 5.33 -4.69
N ASN A 34 -1.82 5.70 -5.90
CA ASN A 34 -1.51 4.94 -7.11
C ASN A 34 -0.02 5.04 -7.44
N ALA A 35 0.54 6.25 -7.34
CA ALA A 35 1.98 6.46 -7.49
C ALA A 35 2.80 5.65 -6.46
N LEU A 36 2.34 5.59 -5.21
CA LEU A 36 3.01 4.76 -4.20
C LEU A 36 2.96 3.26 -4.55
N ILE A 37 1.81 2.76 -5.02
CA ILE A 37 1.64 1.38 -5.47
C ILE A 37 2.60 1.05 -6.63
N GLU A 38 2.76 1.96 -7.60
CA GLU A 38 3.70 1.79 -8.71
C GLU A 38 5.16 1.72 -8.23
N ILE A 39 5.56 2.63 -7.36
CA ILE A 39 6.90 2.65 -6.75
C ILE A 39 7.16 1.33 -6.00
N ARG A 40 6.17 0.80 -5.30
CA ARG A 40 6.29 -0.48 -4.60
C ARG A 40 6.56 -1.62 -5.58
N PHE A 41 5.84 -1.72 -6.70
CA PHE A 41 6.10 -2.76 -7.70
C PHE A 41 7.48 -2.63 -8.33
N TRP A 42 7.94 -1.41 -8.58
CA TRP A 42 9.32 -1.15 -9.01
C TRP A 42 10.34 -1.64 -7.96
N LEU A 43 10.10 -1.33 -6.68
CA LEU A 43 10.98 -1.75 -5.58
C LEU A 43 11.00 -3.27 -5.38
N GLU A 44 9.85 -3.94 -5.48
CA GLU A 44 9.77 -5.41 -5.42
C GLU A 44 10.61 -6.08 -6.51
N LYS A 45 10.60 -5.52 -7.73
CA LYS A 45 11.45 -6.00 -8.84
C LYS A 45 12.93 -5.84 -8.53
N LEU A 46 13.33 -4.69 -8.01
CA LEU A 46 14.73 -4.43 -7.63
C LEU A 46 15.20 -5.35 -6.50
N MET A 47 14.38 -5.53 -5.47
CA MET A 47 14.69 -6.36 -4.32
C MET A 47 14.54 -7.86 -4.60
N LYS A 48 13.95 -8.24 -5.74
CA LYS A 48 13.56 -9.63 -6.08
C LYS A 48 12.76 -10.30 -4.96
N LYS A 49 11.93 -9.52 -4.25
CA LYS A 49 11.19 -9.95 -3.07
C LYS A 49 9.86 -9.22 -2.99
N LYS A 50 8.82 -9.93 -2.56
CA LYS A 50 7.52 -9.32 -2.24
C LYS A 50 7.57 -8.52 -0.94
N LEU A 51 6.99 -7.33 -0.95
CA LEU A 51 6.84 -6.45 0.20
C LEU A 51 5.50 -6.71 0.91
N PRO A 52 5.39 -6.43 2.21
CA PRO A 52 4.26 -6.87 3.02
C PRO A 52 2.96 -6.04 2.86
N ALA A 53 2.98 -4.90 2.15
CA ALA A 53 1.83 -4.00 2.06
C ALA A 53 0.55 -4.71 1.56
N LEU A 54 -0.54 -4.53 2.28
CA LEU A 54 -1.80 -5.23 2.04
C LEU A 54 -2.58 -4.63 0.88
N VAL A 55 -2.64 -3.29 0.82
CA VAL A 55 -3.34 -2.54 -0.23
C VAL A 55 -2.84 -2.97 -1.60
N THR A 56 -1.54 -2.99 -1.80
CA THR A 56 -0.98 -3.33 -3.12
C THR A 56 -1.17 -4.81 -3.49
N ARG A 57 -1.19 -5.72 -2.51
CA ARG A 57 -1.55 -7.13 -2.76
C ARG A 57 -3.00 -7.26 -3.24
N ALA A 58 -3.88 -6.40 -2.75
CA ALA A 58 -5.25 -6.34 -3.21
C ALA A 58 -5.33 -5.67 -4.60
N SER A 59 -4.48 -4.67 -4.89
CA SER A 59 -4.40 -4.00 -6.20
C SER A 59 -3.89 -4.88 -7.34
N SER A 60 -3.06 -5.90 -7.07
CA SER A 60 -2.54 -6.80 -8.12
C SER A 60 -3.60 -7.67 -8.82
N HIS A 61 -4.87 -7.62 -8.39
CA HIS A 61 -6.01 -8.28 -9.04
C HIS A 61 -6.88 -7.34 -9.90
N GLY A 62 -6.36 -6.17 -10.30
CA GLY A 62 -7.01 -5.29 -11.28
C GLY A 62 -8.26 -4.54 -10.77
N LEU A 63 -8.37 -4.34 -9.46
CA LEU A 63 -9.62 -3.89 -8.80
C LEU A 63 -9.45 -2.66 -7.91
N PHE A 64 -8.38 -1.88 -8.07
CA PHE A 64 -8.11 -0.72 -7.22
C PHE A 64 -8.34 0.63 -7.90
N ASP A 65 -9.44 0.72 -8.64
CA ASP A 65 -10.27 1.92 -8.60
C ASP A 65 -11.71 1.51 -8.96
N LEU A 66 -12.71 2.15 -8.33
CA LEU A 66 -14.10 2.35 -8.80
C LEU A 66 -15.19 2.39 -7.72
N LYS A 67 -15.00 1.93 -6.46
CA LYS A 67 -16.13 1.94 -5.47
C LYS A 67 -15.82 2.35 -4.04
N PHE A 68 -14.57 2.41 -3.59
CA PHE A 68 -14.27 2.58 -2.15
C PHE A 68 -14.57 4.00 -1.60
N MET A 69 -14.84 4.99 -2.47
CA MET A 69 -15.19 6.38 -2.10
C MET A 69 -16.68 6.73 -2.34
N GLY A 70 -17.57 5.77 -2.61
CA GLY A 70 -19.00 6.05 -2.80
C GLY A 70 -19.36 6.65 -4.17
N LEU A 71 -18.59 6.35 -5.22
CA LEU A 71 -18.91 6.68 -6.61
C LEU A 71 -19.35 5.44 -7.39
N SER A 72 -20.52 4.91 -7.05
CA SER A 72 -21.46 4.46 -8.08
C SER A 72 -22.87 4.86 -7.64
N ARG A 73 -23.42 5.88 -8.30
CA ARG A 73 -24.77 5.69 -8.83
C ARG A 73 -24.66 4.78 -10.04
#